data_AF-A0A2V7YRF5-F1
#
_entry.id   AF-A0A2V7YRF5-F1
#
_cell.length_a   1.000
_cell.length_b   1.000
_cell.length_c   1.000
_cell.angle_alpha   90.00
_cell.angle_beta   90.00
_cell.angle_gamma   90.00
#
_symmetry.space_group_name_H-M   'P 1'
#
loop_
_entity.id
_entity.type
_entity.pdbx_description
1 polymer ?
#
loop_
_entity_poly.entity_id
_entity_poly.type
_entity_poly.pdbx_seq_one_letter_code
_entity_poly.pdbx_strand_id
1 'polypeptide(L)'
;MTIFDVMDTLNAAQMLLGDLDGATLLNESPAQYRDKPATVLHVKVKPTLAGTRSRLVKAPQIELTIWIDSDGLPLAAERKSNYSAGVLMVNVQNNRKETWQLAVRGDRIYALTSDEENRASGLGKTFVTFRSVTYQVR
;
A
#
# COMPACT_ATOMS: atom_id res chain seq x y z
N MET A 1 -14.44 -12.58 14.54
CA MET A 1 -13.06 -12.39 14.08
C MET A 1 -12.45 -13.76 13.93
N THR A 2 -12.21 -14.20 12.70
CA THR A 2 -11.54 -15.47 12.43
C THR A 2 -10.03 -15.29 12.51
N ILE A 3 -9.28 -16.39 12.69
CA ILE A 3 -7.81 -16.34 12.70
C ILE A 3 -7.25 -15.73 11.41
N PHE A 4 -7.92 -15.93 10.27
CA PHE A 4 -7.53 -15.39 8.97
C PHE A 4 -7.69 -13.86 8.91
N ASP A 5 -8.73 -13.30 9.54
CA ASP A 5 -8.91 -11.84 9.63
C ASP A 5 -7.80 -11.17 10.46
N VAL A 6 -7.35 -11.85 11.52
CA VAL A 6 -6.22 -11.40 12.35
C VAL A 6 -4.90 -11.50 11.58
N MET A 7 -4.72 -12.56 10.80
CA MET A 7 -3.54 -12.72 9.96
C MET A 7 -3.49 -11.66 8.87
N ASP A 8 -4.61 -11.32 8.20
CA ASP A 8 -4.65 -10.30 7.16
C ASP A 8 -4.39 -8.88 7.72
N THR A 9 -4.91 -8.57 8.92
CA THR A 9 -4.63 -7.28 9.60
C THR A 9 -3.19 -7.12 10.06
N LEU A 10 -2.62 -8.17 10.68
CA LEU A 10 -1.22 -8.19 11.10
C LEU A 10 -0.29 -8.14 9.88
N ASN A 11 -0.67 -8.81 8.79
CA ASN A 11 0.07 -8.76 7.54
C ASN A 11 0.09 -7.33 6.97
N ALA A 12 -1.02 -6.60 6.97
CA ALA A 12 -1.05 -5.20 6.52
C ALA A 12 -0.08 -4.29 7.32
N ALA A 13 -0.04 -4.44 8.65
CA ALA A 13 0.89 -3.69 9.49
C ALA A 13 2.37 -4.09 9.26
N GLN A 14 2.65 -5.39 9.11
CA GLN A 14 4.00 -5.87 8.76
C GLN A 14 4.44 -5.45 7.35
N MET A 15 3.52 -5.44 6.38
CA MET A 15 3.78 -4.95 5.02
C MET A 15 4.13 -3.46 5.03
N LEU A 16 3.40 -2.65 5.81
CA LEU A 16 3.70 -1.23 5.97
C LEU A 16 5.10 -1.01 6.58
N LEU A 17 5.45 -1.77 7.62
CA LEU A 17 6.78 -1.71 8.23
C LEU A 17 7.88 -2.13 7.25
N GLY A 18 7.64 -3.19 6.47
CA GLY A 18 8.55 -3.63 5.43
C GLY A 18 8.71 -2.61 4.29
N ASP A 19 7.65 -1.89 3.94
CA ASP A 19 7.67 -0.83 2.94
C ASP A 19 8.42 0.42 3.40
N LEU A 20 8.41 0.70 4.71
CA LEU A 20 9.17 1.80 5.31
C LEU A 20 10.66 1.49 5.43
N ASP A 21 11.06 0.21 5.44
CA ASP A 21 12.46 -0.18 5.53
C ASP A 21 13.25 0.27 4.28
N GLY A 22 14.22 1.17 4.49
CA GLY A 22 15.02 1.77 3.42
C GLY A 22 14.25 2.68 2.47
N ALA A 23 13.03 3.10 2.84
CA ALA A 23 12.23 4.05 2.07
C ALA A 23 12.76 5.48 2.19
N THR A 24 12.39 6.33 1.22
CA THR A 24 12.79 7.75 1.20
C THR A 24 11.56 8.64 1.35
N LEU A 25 11.53 9.46 2.40
CA LEU A 25 10.52 10.51 2.54
C LEU A 25 10.72 11.54 1.41
N LEU A 26 9.69 11.77 0.62
CA LEU A 26 9.69 12.72 -0.49
C LEU A 26 9.13 14.08 -0.07
N ASN A 27 8.03 14.06 0.67
CA ASN A 27 7.32 15.25 1.08
C ASN A 27 6.56 15.00 2.37
N GLU A 28 6.40 16.06 3.16
CA GLU A 28 5.60 16.12 4.37
C GLU A 28 4.81 17.42 4.34
N SER A 29 3.50 17.33 4.54
CA SER A 29 2.63 18.51 4.48
C SER A 29 1.41 18.38 5.39
N PRO A 30 0.90 19.50 5.93
CA PRO A 30 -0.37 19.50 6.63
C PRO A 30 -1.49 19.01 5.72
N ALA A 31 -2.38 18.20 6.28
CA ALA A 31 -3.53 17.62 5.58
C ALA A 31 -4.73 17.49 6.53
N GLN A 32 -5.83 17.00 5.98
CA GLN A 32 -6.95 16.53 6.78
C GLN A 32 -7.29 15.11 6.34
N TYR A 33 -7.61 14.26 7.30
CA TYR A 33 -8.10 12.90 7.06
C TYR A 33 -9.39 12.69 7.84
N ARG A 34 -10.50 12.47 7.12
CA ARG A 34 -11.85 12.29 7.71
C ARG A 34 -12.20 13.38 8.73
N ASP A 35 -12.05 14.63 8.31
CA ASP A 35 -12.31 15.84 9.09
C ASP A 35 -11.44 16.02 10.34
N LYS A 36 -10.39 15.21 10.51
CA LYS A 36 -9.36 15.37 11.54
C LYS A 36 -8.11 16.02 10.95
N PRO A 37 -7.46 16.94 11.68
CA PRO A 37 -6.12 17.40 11.33
C PRO A 37 -5.17 16.22 11.23
N ALA A 38 -4.38 16.18 10.16
CA ALA A 38 -3.38 15.16 9.94
C ALA A 38 -2.14 15.77 9.27
N THR A 39 -1.03 15.07 9.33
CA THR A 39 0.11 15.33 8.44
C THR A 39 0.17 14.20 7.43
N VAL A 40 0.32 14.53 6.16
CA VAL A 40 0.52 13.53 5.11
C VAL A 40 2.00 13.41 4.78
N LEU A 41 2.48 12.17 4.80
CA LEU A 41 3.83 11.77 4.43
C LEU A 41 3.78 11.05 3.09
N HIS A 42 4.49 11.58 2.09
CA HIS A 42 4.68 10.89 0.82
C HIS A 42 6.05 10.23 0.82
N VAL A 43 6.07 8.93 0.68
CA VAL A 43 7.24 8.08 0.82
C VAL A 43 7.44 7.27 -0.46
N LYS A 44 8.66 7.28 -0.98
CA LYS A 44 9.08 6.38 -2.04
C LYS A 44 9.63 5.11 -1.43
N VAL A 45 8.96 4.00 -1.70
CA VAL A 45 9.37 2.68 -1.20
C VAL A 45 10.49 2.14 -2.09
N LYS A 46 11.50 1.53 -1.46
CA LYS A 46 12.59 0.88 -2.19
C LYS A 46 12.08 -0.41 -2.83
N PRO A 47 12.25 -0.61 -4.15
CA PRO A 47 11.91 -1.87 -4.79
C PRO A 47 12.73 -3.03 -4.20
N THR A 48 12.08 -4.02 -3.59
CA THR A 48 12.75 -5.25 -3.10
C THR A 48 13.09 -6.22 -4.23
N LEU A 49 12.44 -6.08 -5.39
CA LEU A 49 12.68 -6.87 -6.62
C LEU A 49 13.98 -6.51 -7.37
N ALA A 50 15.01 -6.02 -6.68
CA ALA A 50 16.31 -5.72 -7.28
C ALA A 50 17.07 -6.96 -7.80
N GLY A 51 16.59 -8.18 -7.49
CA GLY A 51 17.23 -9.45 -7.85
C GLY A 51 16.86 -10.00 -9.23
N THR A 52 15.70 -9.66 -9.80
CA THR A 52 15.26 -10.19 -11.09
C THR A 52 15.69 -9.24 -12.20
N ARG A 53 16.99 -9.19 -12.50
CA ARG A 53 17.58 -8.47 -13.66
C ARG A 53 17.17 -9.10 -15.00
N SER A 54 15.89 -9.37 -15.20
CA SER A 54 15.36 -9.67 -16.52
C SER A 54 15.20 -8.35 -17.26
N ARG A 55 15.82 -8.20 -18.44
CA ARG A 55 15.68 -7.04 -19.33
C ARG A 55 14.21 -6.70 -19.67
N LEU A 56 13.31 -7.65 -19.42
CA LEU A 56 11.89 -7.62 -19.73
C LEU A 56 11.02 -7.03 -18.61
N VAL A 57 11.55 -6.87 -17.39
CA VAL A 57 10.80 -6.38 -16.22
C VAL A 57 11.31 -4.99 -15.85
N LYS A 58 10.41 -4.00 -15.84
CA LYS A 58 10.74 -2.68 -15.30
C LYS A 58 10.76 -2.75 -13.77
N ALA A 59 11.66 -2.00 -13.14
CA ALA A 59 11.64 -1.85 -11.70
C ALA A 59 10.26 -1.31 -11.26
N PRO A 60 9.61 -1.92 -10.27
CA PRO A 60 8.29 -1.48 -9.84
C PRO A 60 8.40 -0.09 -9.22
N GLN A 61 7.39 0.74 -9.48
CA GLN A 61 7.25 2.03 -8.83
C GLN A 61 6.25 1.87 -7.69
N ILE A 62 6.74 2.01 -6.47
CA ILE A 62 5.93 1.86 -5.26
C ILE A 62 5.98 3.19 -4.50
N GLU A 63 4.80 3.79 -4.36
CA GLU A 63 4.58 5.02 -3.61
C GLU A 63 3.68 4.70 -2.41
N LEU A 64 4.05 5.23 -1.26
CA LEU A 64 3.32 5.07 -0.01
C LEU A 64 2.96 6.45 0.51
N THR A 65 1.69 6.67 0.78
CA THR A 65 1.17 7.88 1.41
C THR A 65 0.63 7.50 2.78
N ILE A 66 1.09 8.17 3.82
CA ILE A 66 0.70 7.88 5.20
C ILE A 66 0.11 9.14 5.81
N TRP A 67 -1.07 9.04 6.41
CA TRP A 67 -1.64 10.11 7.21
C TRP A 67 -1.38 9.80 8.68
N ILE A 68 -0.73 10.74 9.37
CA ILE A 68 -0.46 10.67 10.81
C ILE A 68 -1.23 11.77 11.55
N ASP A 69 -1.59 11.53 12.80
CA ASP A 69 -2.16 12.57 13.67
C ASP A 69 -1.07 13.47 14.29
N SER A 70 -1.49 14.38 15.16
CA SER A 70 -0.59 15.29 15.89
C SER A 70 0.39 14.58 16.82
N ASP A 71 0.07 13.36 17.25
CA ASP A 71 0.89 12.53 18.12
C ASP A 71 1.82 11.61 17.32
N GLY A 72 1.78 11.71 15.97
CA GLY A 72 2.58 10.90 15.06
C GLY A 72 2.03 9.49 14.83
N LEU A 73 0.80 9.21 15.27
CA LEU A 73 0.19 7.89 15.10
C LEU A 73 -0.45 7.78 13.71
N PRO A 74 -0.27 6.65 13.01
CA PRO A 74 -0.83 6.46 11.68
C PRO A 74 -2.35 6.30 11.76
N LEU A 75 -3.07 7.20 11.08
CA LEU A 75 -4.52 7.19 10.90
C LEU A 75 -4.93 6.37 9.67
N ALA A 76 -4.14 6.45 8.61
CA ALA A 76 -4.39 5.75 7.36
C ALA A 76 -3.12 5.63 6.53
N ALA A 77 -3.11 4.68 5.60
CA ALA A 77 -2.07 4.57 4.60
C ALA A 77 -2.67 4.21 3.24
N GLU A 78 -2.06 4.69 2.17
CA GLU A 78 -2.38 4.34 0.79
C GLU A 78 -1.08 3.93 0.10
N ARG A 79 -1.07 2.75 -0.50
CA ARG A 79 0.04 2.25 -1.31
C ARG A 79 -0.40 2.13 -2.75
N LYS A 80 0.40 2.69 -3.66
CA LYS A 80 0.26 2.54 -5.10
C LYS A 80 1.47 1.79 -5.62
N SER A 81 1.22 0.62 -6.19
CA SER A 81 2.25 -0.20 -6.80
C SER A 81 1.99 -0.35 -8.30
N ASN A 82 2.95 0.08 -9.12
CA ASN A 82 2.88 -0.05 -10.57
C ASN A 82 3.97 -1.03 -11.03
N TYR A 83 3.52 -2.17 -11.56
CA TYR A 83 4.36 -3.20 -12.14
C TYR A 83 4.19 -3.18 -13.66
N SER A 84 5.29 -3.36 -14.39
CA SER A 84 5.24 -3.45 -15.84
C SER A 84 6.31 -4.40 -16.35
N ALA A 85 5.92 -5.27 -17.26
CA ALA A 85 6.81 -6.19 -17.95
C ALA A 85 6.43 -6.28 -19.43
N GLY A 86 7.40 -6.55 -20.29
CA GLY A 86 7.13 -6.69 -21.71
C GLY A 86 8.26 -7.35 -22.48
N VAL A 87 7.88 -8.02 -23.56
CA VAL A 87 8.79 -8.62 -24.55
C VAL A 87 8.17 -8.46 -25.93
N LEU A 88 8.97 -8.02 -26.92
CA LEU A 88 8.52 -7.74 -28.28
C LEU A 88 7.28 -6.80 -28.32
N MET A 89 6.17 -7.22 -28.91
CA MET A 89 4.92 -6.46 -29.04
C MET A 89 3.93 -6.67 -27.88
N VAL A 90 4.31 -7.48 -26.88
CA VAL A 90 3.45 -7.77 -25.72
C VAL A 90 3.90 -6.96 -24.51
N ASN A 91 3.00 -6.13 -23.99
CA ASN A 91 3.17 -5.38 -22.75
C ASN A 91 2.09 -5.81 -21.75
N VAL A 92 2.51 -6.04 -20.51
CA VAL A 92 1.63 -6.31 -19.38
C VAL A 92 1.88 -5.26 -18.31
N GLN A 93 0.82 -4.65 -17.81
CA GLN A 93 0.86 -3.67 -16.73
C GLN A 93 -0.05 -4.13 -15.61
N ASN A 94 0.37 -3.86 -14.38
CA ASN A 94 -0.43 -4.11 -13.20
C ASN A 94 -0.31 -2.92 -12.25
N ASN A 95 -1.43 -2.25 -12.01
CA ASN A 95 -1.55 -1.14 -11.10
C ASN A 95 -2.40 -1.60 -9.92
N ARG A 96 -1.78 -1.66 -8.74
CA ARG A 96 -2.44 -2.05 -7.50
C ARG A 96 -2.49 -0.84 -6.58
N LYS A 97 -3.69 -0.51 -6.13
CA LYS A 97 -3.95 0.51 -5.13
C LYS A 97 -4.48 -0.18 -3.88
N GLU A 98 -3.79 -0.01 -2.76
CA GLU A 98 -4.20 -0.53 -1.46
C GLU A 98 -4.42 0.66 -0.53
N THR A 99 -5.52 0.67 0.21
CA THR A 99 -5.85 1.70 1.18
C THR A 99 -6.19 1.03 2.50
N TRP A 100 -5.57 1.50 3.57
CA TRP A 100 -5.83 1.03 4.93
C TRP A 100 -6.29 2.17 5.81
N GLN A 101 -7.29 1.90 6.63
CA GLN A 101 -7.58 2.70 7.81
C GLN A 101 -6.90 2.03 8.99
N LEU A 102 -6.14 2.81 9.76
CA LEU A 102 -5.30 2.30 10.81
C LEU A 102 -5.80 2.82 12.16
N ALA A 103 -5.62 2.00 13.18
CA ALA A 103 -5.85 2.37 14.57
C ALA A 103 -4.73 1.83 15.43
N VAL A 104 -4.34 2.61 16.43
CA VAL A 104 -3.34 2.21 17.42
C VAL A 104 -4.06 1.82 18.70
N ARG A 105 -3.75 0.64 19.25
CA ARG A 105 -4.25 0.20 20.56
C ARG A 105 -3.11 -0.42 21.35
N GLY A 106 -2.74 0.24 22.45
CA GLY A 106 -1.55 -0.12 23.20
C GLY A 106 -0.28 0.16 22.40
N ASP A 107 0.52 -0.86 22.18
CA ASP A 107 1.80 -0.83 21.45
C ASP A 107 1.70 -1.28 19.99
N ARG A 108 0.48 -1.50 19.48
CA ARG A 108 0.25 -2.13 18.18
C ARG A 108 -0.64 -1.30 17.26
N ILE A 109 -0.32 -1.36 15.98
CA ILE A 109 -1.11 -0.80 14.88
C ILE A 109 -1.97 -1.93 14.27
N TYR A 110 -3.24 -1.64 14.04
CA TYR A 110 -4.21 -2.55 13.45
C TYR A 110 -4.90 -1.88 12.26
N ALA A 111 -5.12 -2.63 11.19
CA ALA A 111 -6.01 -2.20 10.12
C ALA A 111 -7.47 -2.36 10.54
N LEU A 112 -8.25 -1.28 10.50
CA LEU A 112 -9.70 -1.28 10.67
C LEU A 112 -10.41 -1.65 9.37
N THR A 113 -9.89 -1.15 8.24
CA THR A 113 -10.33 -1.55 6.92
C THR A 113 -9.13 -1.75 6.01
N SER A 114 -9.30 -2.61 5.01
CA SER A 114 -8.34 -2.81 3.93
C SER A 114 -9.12 -2.86 2.62
N ASP A 115 -8.88 -1.87 1.78
CA ASP A 115 -9.42 -1.79 0.42
C ASP A 115 -8.29 -2.02 -0.57
N GLU A 116 -8.51 -2.90 -1.54
CA GLU A 116 -7.58 -3.20 -2.60
C GLU A 116 -8.30 -3.09 -3.94
N GLU A 117 -7.74 -2.29 -4.83
CA GLU A 117 -8.10 -2.23 -6.23
C GLU A 117 -6.89 -2.67 -7.06
N ASN A 118 -7.09 -3.70 -7.87
CA ASN A 118 -6.07 -4.24 -8.74
C ASN A 118 -6.53 -4.12 -10.19
N ARG A 119 -5.76 -3.39 -11.02
CA ARG A 119 -5.97 -3.25 -12.46
C ARG A 119 -4.83 -3.91 -13.21
N ALA A 120 -5.10 -4.99 -13.91
CA ALA A 120 -4.14 -5.66 -14.78
C ALA A 120 -4.54 -5.47 -16.24
N SER A 121 -3.60 -5.10 -17.11
CA SER A 121 -3.83 -5.01 -18.54
C SER A 121 -2.74 -5.74 -19.33
N GLY A 122 -3.12 -6.36 -20.44
CA GLY A 122 -2.21 -7.11 -21.31
C GLY A 122 -2.95 -7.81 -22.43
N LEU A 123 -2.30 -7.99 -23.57
CA LEU A 123 -2.87 -8.68 -24.74
C LEU A 123 -4.23 -8.11 -25.18
N GLY A 124 -4.40 -6.79 -25.10
CA GLY A 124 -5.64 -6.10 -25.47
C GLY A 124 -6.80 -6.26 -24.49
N LYS A 125 -6.58 -6.87 -23.31
CA LYS A 125 -7.59 -7.04 -22.27
C LYS A 125 -7.21 -6.26 -21.01
N THR A 126 -8.24 -5.83 -20.27
CA THR A 126 -8.10 -5.18 -18.96
C THR A 126 -8.98 -5.93 -17.96
N PHE A 127 -8.39 -6.25 -16.82
CA PHE A 127 -9.04 -6.88 -15.69
C PHE A 127 -8.99 -5.91 -14.51
N VAL A 128 -10.12 -5.73 -13.84
CA VAL A 128 -10.21 -4.91 -12.62
C VAL A 128 -10.78 -5.79 -11.51
N THR A 129 -10.13 -5.81 -10.37
CA THR A 129 -10.56 -6.54 -9.19
C THR A 129 -10.61 -5.58 -8.01
N PHE A 130 -11.71 -5.63 -7.25
CA PHE A 130 -11.88 -4.86 -6.02
C PHE A 130 -12.06 -5.83 -4.86
N ARG A 131 -11.37 -5.60 -3.76
CA ARG A 131 -11.52 -6.33 -2.50
C ARG A 131 -11.62 -5.29 -1.39
N SER A 132 -12.65 -5.40 -0.56
CA SER A 132 -12.81 -4.56 0.64
C SER A 132 -13.03 -5.47 1.84
N VAL A 133 -12.32 -5.22 2.92
CA VAL A 133 -12.41 -5.98 4.16
C VAL A 133 -12.50 -5.00 5.32
N THR A 134 -13.51 -5.18 6.17
CA THR A 134 -13.69 -4.41 7.42
C THR A 134 -13.46 -5.34 8.61
N TYR A 135 -12.55 -4.93 9.49
CA TYR A 135 -12.15 -5.70 10.65
C TYR A 135 -12.87 -5.20 11.91
N GLN A 136 -13.48 -6.12 12.65
CA GLN A 136 -14.15 -5.82 13.91
C GLN A 136 -13.18 -6.08 15.07
N VAL A 137 -12.45 -5.06 15.51
CA VAL A 137 -11.53 -5.15 16.66
C VAL A 137 -12.35 -5.03 17.95
N ARG A 138 -12.36 -6.09 18.78
CA ARG A 138 -12.95 -6.09 20.14
C ARG A 138 -11.86 -5.85 21.18
#